data_AF-A0A920SG04-F1
#
_entry.id   AF-A0A920SG04-F1
#
_cell.length_a   1.000
_cell.length_b   1.000
_cell.length_c   1.000
_cell.angle_alpha   90.00
_cell.angle_beta   90.00
_cell.angle_gamma   90.00
#
_symmetry.space_group_name_H-M   'P 1'
#
loop_
_entity.id
_entity.type
_entity.pdbx_description
1 polymer ?
#
loop_
_entity_poly.entity_id
_entity_poly.type
_entity_poly.pdbx_seq_one_letter_code
_entity_poly.pdbx_strand_id
1 'polypeptide(L)'
;MTFTENPVPFGQPSFHDEYWNPFWEALVDCETVLSIHLGSSGQLVITAPDAPMDVMIQMQPMNVSTAASDLFWSTVPRRYPDLRIALSEGGTGWVPYFMDRADKTYDMHHLWTGQDFGDLKPSEFSVATSLPVSSLTLSE
;
A
#
# COMPACT_ATOMS: atom_id res chain seq x y z
N MET A 1 -4.56 14.59 0.31
CA MET A 1 -3.47 14.86 -0.65
C MET A 1 -3.40 13.69 -1.63
N THR A 2 -3.30 13.93 -2.93
CA THR A 2 -3.12 12.85 -3.92
C THR A 2 -1.65 12.58 -4.16
N PHE A 3 -1.26 11.32 -4.23
CA PHE A 3 0.12 10.91 -4.50
C PHE A 3 0.17 9.66 -5.37
N THR A 4 1.33 9.43 -5.99
CA THR A 4 1.52 8.26 -6.87
C THR A 4 1.61 6.96 -6.07
N GLU A 5 1.15 5.86 -6.67
CA GLU A 5 1.26 4.51 -6.12
C GLU A 5 2.70 3.98 -6.09
N ASN A 6 3.59 4.54 -6.93
CA ASN A 6 5.02 4.24 -6.89
C ASN A 6 5.83 5.45 -7.43
N PRO A 7 6.69 6.06 -6.61
CA PRO A 7 7.52 7.19 -7.01
C PRO A 7 8.72 6.80 -7.91
N VAL A 8 9.18 5.55 -7.87
CA VAL A 8 10.41 5.09 -8.53
C VAL A 8 10.37 5.24 -10.06
N PRO A 9 9.27 4.92 -10.78
CA PRO A 9 9.17 5.14 -12.23
C PRO A 9 9.39 6.60 -12.67
N PHE A 10 9.17 7.56 -11.76
CA PHE A 10 9.42 8.98 -12.02
C PHE A 10 10.83 9.44 -11.61
N GLY A 11 11.73 8.50 -11.29
CA GLY A 11 13.09 8.80 -10.85
C GLY A 11 13.20 9.33 -9.42
N GLN A 12 12.15 9.15 -8.61
CA GLN A 12 12.14 9.57 -7.21
C GLN A 12 12.50 8.39 -6.28
N PRO A 13 12.93 8.65 -5.02
CA PRO A 13 13.21 7.59 -4.05
C PRO A 13 11.98 6.74 -3.73
N SER A 14 12.17 5.45 -3.40
CA SER A 14 11.08 4.56 -3.00
C SER A 14 10.47 4.97 -1.65
N PHE A 15 9.29 4.43 -1.32
CA PHE A 15 8.67 4.67 -0.01
C PHE A 15 9.48 4.14 1.19
N HIS A 16 10.47 3.28 0.93
CA HIS A 16 11.38 2.76 1.96
C HIS A 16 12.50 3.75 2.31
N ASP A 17 12.70 4.79 1.51
CA ASP A 17 13.74 5.80 1.72
C ASP A 17 13.27 6.87 2.72
N GLU A 18 14.16 7.26 3.63
CA GLU A 18 13.90 8.30 4.63
C GLU A 18 13.70 9.70 4.02
N TYR A 19 14.03 9.88 2.75
CA TYR A 19 13.74 11.08 1.96
C TYR A 19 12.30 11.57 2.14
N TRP A 20 11.33 10.65 2.28
CA TRP A 20 9.91 10.99 2.42
C TRP A 20 9.46 11.26 3.86
N ASN A 21 10.33 11.10 4.88
CA ASN A 21 9.97 11.34 6.28
C ASN A 21 9.28 12.70 6.52
N PRO A 22 9.78 13.84 5.99
CA PRO A 22 9.10 15.13 6.19
C PRO A 22 7.72 15.19 5.55
N PHE A 23 7.49 14.43 4.48
CA PHE A 23 6.18 14.34 3.84
C PHE A 23 5.19 13.54 4.70
N TRP A 24 5.62 12.41 5.26
CA TRP A 24 4.79 11.61 6.18
C TRP A 24 4.44 12.40 7.44
N GLU A 25 5.43 13.09 8.02
CA GLU A 25 5.25 13.96 9.19
C GLU A 25 4.23 15.06 8.91
N ALA A 26 4.36 15.77 7.78
CA ALA A 26 3.41 16.81 7.40
C ALA A 26 1.97 16.28 7.21
N LEU A 27 1.81 15.06 6.69
CA LEU A 27 0.48 14.45 6.55
C LEU A 27 -0.15 14.13 7.90
N VAL A 28 0.64 13.63 8.85
CA VAL A 28 0.19 13.36 10.22
C VAL A 28 -0.16 14.67 10.95
N ASP A 29 0.74 15.65 10.93
CA ASP A 29 0.56 16.95 11.59
C ASP A 29 -0.68 17.71 11.10
N CYS A 30 -1.02 17.52 9.82
CA CYS A 30 -2.16 18.16 9.18
C CYS A 30 -3.40 17.24 9.13
N GLU A 31 -3.39 16.09 9.80
CA GLU A 31 -4.47 15.09 9.81
C GLU A 31 -4.98 14.73 8.40
N THR A 32 -4.09 14.78 7.41
CA THR A 32 -4.43 14.71 6.00
C THR A 32 -4.33 13.29 5.48
N VAL A 33 -5.43 12.79 4.90
CA VAL A 33 -5.43 11.48 4.25
C VAL A 33 -4.63 11.55 2.94
N LEU A 34 -3.70 10.62 2.79
CA LEU A 34 -3.01 10.35 1.53
C LEU A 34 -3.91 9.48 0.65
N SER A 35 -4.32 9.98 -0.51
CA SER A 35 -5.06 9.22 -1.50
C SER A 35 -4.11 8.78 -2.62
N ILE A 36 -4.05 7.48 -2.85
CA ILE A 36 -3.27 6.85 -3.92
C ILE A 36 -4.26 6.29 -4.93
N HIS A 37 -4.22 6.84 -6.14
CA HIS A 37 -5.03 6.38 -7.25
C HIS A 37 -4.31 5.25 -7.99
N LEU A 38 -5.02 4.18 -8.34
CA LEU A 38 -4.44 3.12 -9.18
C LEU A 38 -3.90 3.69 -10.49
N GLY A 39 -2.82 3.10 -11.00
CA GLY A 39 -2.24 3.46 -12.30
C GLY A 39 -1.49 4.80 -12.31
N SER A 40 -1.42 5.50 -11.16
CA SER A 40 -0.73 6.78 -11.03
C SER A 40 0.80 6.67 -11.11
N SER A 41 1.37 5.47 -11.13
CA SER A 41 2.80 5.24 -11.37
C SER A 41 3.17 5.12 -12.85
N GLY A 42 2.17 5.03 -13.74
CA GLY A 42 2.37 4.69 -15.14
C GLY A 42 2.81 3.23 -15.38
N GLN A 43 2.86 2.39 -14.34
CA GLN A 43 3.13 0.96 -14.46
C GLN A 43 1.81 0.18 -14.45
N LEU A 44 1.30 -0.12 -15.65
CA LEU A 44 0.09 -0.90 -15.83
C LEU A 44 0.41 -2.38 -16.05
N VAL A 45 -0.48 -3.25 -15.59
CA VAL A 45 -0.36 -4.70 -15.84
C VAL A 45 -0.81 -4.97 -17.28
N ILE A 46 0.16 -5.22 -18.16
CA ILE A 46 -0.06 -5.64 -19.54
C ILE A 46 0.39 -7.11 -19.66
N THR A 47 -0.56 -8.01 -19.94
CA THR A 47 -0.29 -9.45 -19.98
C THR A 47 0.35 -9.89 -21.29
N ALA A 48 -0.07 -9.32 -22.43
CA ALA A 48 0.48 -9.56 -23.75
C ALA A 48 0.18 -8.36 -24.68
N PRO A 49 1.02 -8.09 -25.70
CA PRO A 49 0.80 -6.99 -26.64
C PRO A 49 -0.50 -7.10 -27.47
N ASP A 50 -1.01 -8.31 -27.65
CA ASP A 50 -2.22 -8.62 -28.44
C ASP A 50 -3.45 -8.91 -27.56
N ALA A 51 -3.31 -8.83 -26.24
CA ALA A 51 -4.44 -8.95 -25.33
C ALA A 51 -5.43 -7.80 -25.54
N PRO A 52 -6.76 -8.05 -25.48
CA PRO A 52 -7.74 -6.98 -25.54
C PRO A 52 -7.60 -6.05 -24.33
N MET A 53 -7.96 -4.78 -24.52
CA MET A 53 -7.87 -3.74 -23.48
C MET A 53 -8.63 -4.12 -22.20
N ASP A 54 -9.69 -4.91 -22.31
CA ASP A 54 -10.47 -5.44 -21.20
C ASP A 54 -9.60 -6.18 -20.17
N VAL A 55 -8.54 -6.88 -20.60
CA VAL A 55 -7.63 -7.60 -19.69
C VAL A 55 -6.85 -6.62 -18.82
N MET A 56 -6.32 -5.55 -19.42
CA MET A 56 -5.62 -4.50 -18.67
C MET A 56 -6.57 -3.81 -17.69
N ILE A 57 -7.76 -3.42 -18.15
CA ILE A 57 -8.77 -2.74 -17.33
C ILE A 57 -9.19 -3.61 -16.15
N GLN A 58 -9.43 -4.91 -16.38
CA GLN A 58 -9.83 -5.84 -15.34
C GLN A 58 -8.73 -6.09 -14.29
N MET A 59 -7.46 -6.09 -14.70
CA MET A 59 -6.34 -6.33 -13.77
C MET A 59 -5.99 -5.10 -12.93
N GLN A 60 -6.25 -3.88 -13.43
CA GLN A 60 -5.74 -2.67 -12.82
C GLN A 60 -6.21 -2.43 -11.37
N PRO A 61 -7.46 -2.72 -10.97
CA PRO A 61 -7.86 -2.62 -9.56
C PRO A 61 -7.02 -3.49 -8.61
N MET A 62 -6.62 -4.69 -9.05
CA MET A 62 -5.76 -5.57 -8.25
C MET A 62 -4.31 -5.08 -8.16
N ASN A 63 -3.85 -4.32 -9.16
CA ASN A 63 -2.50 -3.79 -9.19
C ASN A 63 -2.23 -2.81 -8.02
N VAL A 64 -3.25 -2.18 -7.44
CA VAL A 64 -3.10 -1.30 -6.26
C VAL A 64 -2.48 -2.02 -5.06
N SER A 65 -2.59 -3.36 -5.00
CA SER A 65 -1.99 -4.18 -3.95
C SER A 65 -0.46 -4.11 -3.93
N THR A 66 0.18 -3.69 -5.03
CA THR A 66 1.63 -3.45 -5.09
C THR A 66 2.02 -2.28 -4.20
N ALA A 67 1.36 -1.13 -4.35
CA ALA A 67 1.57 0.04 -3.48
C ALA A 67 1.20 -0.25 -2.02
N ALA A 68 0.12 -1.02 -1.80
CA ALA A 68 -0.22 -1.52 -0.48
C ALA A 68 0.92 -2.35 0.14
N SER A 69 1.54 -3.23 -0.64
CA SER A 69 2.68 -4.05 -0.19
C SER A 69 3.89 -3.20 0.18
N ASP A 70 4.29 -2.27 -0.69
CA ASP A 70 5.44 -1.38 -0.45
C ASP A 70 5.27 -0.61 0.85
N LEU A 71 4.12 0.05 1.03
CA LEU A 71 3.83 0.83 2.22
C LEU A 71 3.73 -0.05 3.46
N PHE A 72 3.03 -1.18 3.38
CA PHE A 72 2.81 -2.09 4.50
C PHE A 72 4.10 -2.67 5.08
N TRP A 73 5.02 -3.10 4.20
CA TRP A 73 6.31 -3.68 4.62
C TRP A 73 7.38 -2.62 4.89
N SER A 74 7.17 -1.37 4.49
CA SER A 74 8.04 -0.24 4.85
C SER A 74 7.98 0.08 6.35
N THR A 75 8.96 0.83 6.84
CA THR A 75 8.97 1.36 8.21
C THR A 75 7.94 2.46 8.44
N VAL A 76 7.28 2.97 7.40
CA VAL A 76 6.40 4.14 7.45
C VAL A 76 5.22 3.93 8.42
N PRO A 77 4.42 2.84 8.32
CA PRO A 77 3.31 2.62 9.25
C PRO A 77 3.75 2.48 10.72
N ARG A 78 4.97 1.98 10.95
CA ARG A 78 5.56 1.82 12.29
C ARG A 78 6.08 3.13 12.86
N ARG A 79 6.64 4.00 12.01
CA ARG A 79 7.15 5.32 12.39
C ARG A 79 6.03 6.36 12.53
N TYR A 80 4.97 6.23 11.74
CA TYR A 80 3.84 7.16 11.67
C TYR A 80 2.51 6.42 11.85
N PRO A 81 2.19 5.95 13.07
CA PRO A 81 1.00 5.13 13.33
C PRO A 81 -0.33 5.88 13.14
N ASP A 82 -0.31 7.21 13.09
CA ASP A 82 -1.49 8.05 12.83
C ASP A 82 -1.65 8.40 11.33
N LEU A 83 -0.76 7.90 10.46
CA LEU A 83 -0.82 8.14 9.02
C LEU A 83 -2.00 7.40 8.40
N ARG A 84 -2.85 8.13 7.68
CA ARG A 84 -4.05 7.60 7.01
C ARG A 84 -3.84 7.54 5.50
N ILE A 85 -3.99 6.34 4.92
CA ILE A 85 -3.80 6.09 3.50
C ILE A 85 -5.08 5.49 2.91
N ALA A 86 -5.56 6.08 1.82
CA ALA A 86 -6.69 5.59 1.03
C ALA A 86 -6.17 5.11 -0.33
N LEU A 87 -6.48 3.85 -0.67
CA LEU A 87 -6.21 3.27 -1.98
C LEU A 87 -7.49 3.34 -2.83
N SER A 88 -7.48 4.20 -3.84
CA SER A 88 -8.65 4.51 -4.66
C SER A 88 -8.76 3.58 -5.88
N GLU A 89 -10.00 3.27 -6.27
CA GLU A 89 -10.39 2.41 -7.41
C GLU A 89 -9.92 0.94 -7.38
N GLY A 90 -9.24 0.48 -6.32
CA GLY A 90 -8.75 -0.90 -6.22
C GLY A 90 -9.79 -1.96 -5.87
N GLY A 91 -11.00 -1.54 -5.46
CA GLY A 91 -11.96 -2.42 -4.80
C GLY A 91 -11.39 -3.02 -3.50
N THR A 92 -12.18 -3.89 -2.85
CA THR A 92 -11.82 -4.47 -1.54
C THR A 92 -11.71 -5.99 -1.53
N GLY A 93 -12.06 -6.67 -2.63
CA GLY A 93 -12.09 -8.14 -2.69
C GLY A 93 -10.74 -8.81 -2.45
N TRP A 94 -9.63 -8.13 -2.75
CA TRP A 94 -8.28 -8.62 -2.55
C TRP A 94 -7.77 -8.46 -1.11
N VAL A 95 -8.37 -7.58 -0.31
CA VAL A 95 -7.87 -7.17 1.01
C VAL A 95 -7.87 -8.31 2.03
N PRO A 96 -8.93 -9.15 2.14
CA PRO A 96 -8.89 -10.30 3.05
C PRO A 96 -7.77 -11.28 2.70
N TYR A 97 -7.56 -11.53 1.40
CA TYR A 97 -6.48 -12.39 0.93
C TYR A 97 -5.10 -11.78 1.22
N PHE A 98 -4.95 -10.47 1.00
CA PHE A 98 -3.71 -9.75 1.30
C PHE A 98 -3.31 -9.88 2.76
N MET A 99 -4.24 -9.71 3.69
CA MET A 99 -3.97 -9.82 5.13
C MET A 99 -3.59 -11.25 5.53
N ASP A 100 -4.33 -12.26 5.07
CA ASP A 100 -3.99 -13.67 5.30
C ASP A 100 -2.62 -14.04 4.70
N ARG A 101 -2.32 -13.50 3.51
CA ARG A 101 -1.02 -13.70 2.84
C ARG A 101 0.10 -12.98 3.58
N ALA A 102 -0.14 -11.81 4.16
CA ALA A 102 0.83 -11.05 4.94
C ALA A 102 1.23 -11.82 6.21
N ASP A 103 0.27 -12.32 6.98
CA ASP A 103 0.52 -13.16 8.16
C ASP A 103 1.35 -14.40 7.81
N LYS A 104 0.93 -15.14 6.78
CA LYS A 104 1.69 -16.31 6.30
C LYS A 104 3.10 -15.95 5.84
N THR A 105 3.27 -14.79 5.21
CA THR A 105 4.60 -14.31 4.78
C THR A 105 5.47 -14.06 6.00
N TYR A 106 4.94 -13.37 7.00
CA TYR A 106 5.63 -13.07 8.23
C TYR A 106 6.01 -14.36 8.95
N ASP A 107 5.04 -15.23 9.27
CA ASP A 107 5.26 -16.50 9.98
C ASP A 107 6.38 -17.35 9.35
N MET A 108 6.44 -17.41 8.01
CA MET A 108 7.42 -18.22 7.30
C MET A 108 8.79 -17.54 7.11
N HIS A 109 8.86 -16.21 7.04
CA HIS A 109 10.04 -15.53 6.50
C HIS A 109 10.64 -14.44 7.40
N HIS A 110 9.92 -13.93 8.41
CA HIS A 110 10.34 -12.76 9.19
C HIS A 110 11.72 -12.90 9.83
N LEU A 111 12.09 -14.11 10.27
CA LEU A 111 13.39 -14.38 10.90
C LEU A 111 14.59 -14.07 9.98
N TRP A 112 14.48 -14.28 8.66
CA TRP A 112 15.57 -14.00 7.73
C TRP A 112 15.35 -12.70 6.94
N THR A 113 14.11 -12.22 6.82
CA THR A 113 13.83 -10.91 6.21
C THR A 113 14.02 -9.74 7.18
N GLY A 114 14.16 -10.02 8.49
CA GLY A 114 14.37 -9.01 9.53
C GLY A 114 13.14 -8.16 9.83
N GLN A 115 11.95 -8.58 9.40
CA GLN A 115 10.70 -7.90 9.73
C GLN A 115 10.33 -8.17 11.19
N ASP A 116 9.88 -7.13 11.88
CA ASP A 116 9.49 -7.21 13.29
C ASP A 116 8.20 -6.41 13.51
N PHE A 117 7.14 -7.12 13.89
CA PHE A 117 5.84 -6.59 14.27
C PHE A 117 5.57 -6.75 15.79
N GLY A 118 6.60 -7.09 16.57
CA GLY A 118 6.49 -7.37 17.99
C GLY A 118 5.60 -8.57 18.28
N ASP A 119 4.69 -8.42 19.23
CA ASP A 119 3.74 -9.47 19.64
C ASP A 119 2.49 -9.54 18.74
N LEU A 120 2.37 -8.65 17.73
CA LEU A 120 1.22 -8.59 16.83
C LEU A 120 1.50 -9.33 15.53
N LYS A 121 0.43 -9.89 14.95
CA LYS A 121 0.45 -10.29 13.54
C LYS A 121 0.43 -9.06 12.63
N PRO A 122 0.99 -9.15 11.41
CA PRO A 122 0.88 -8.09 10.42
C PRO A 122 -0.58 -7.63 10.18
N SER A 123 -1.54 -8.56 10.12
CA SER A 123 -2.96 -8.26 9.96
C SER A 123 -3.56 -7.50 11.15
N GLU A 124 -3.08 -7.75 12.37
CA GLU A 124 -3.51 -7.08 13.60
C GLU A 124 -2.91 -5.68 13.73
N PHE A 125 -1.66 -5.51 13.28
CA PHE A 125 -0.99 -4.23 13.25
C PHE A 125 -1.77 -3.21 12.41
N SER A 126 -2.26 -3.62 11.25
CA SER A 126 -3.12 -2.78 10.39
C SER A 126 -4.37 -2.27 11.12
N VAL A 127 -5.02 -3.14 11.88
CA VAL A 127 -6.24 -2.81 12.64
C VAL A 127 -5.94 -1.90 13.83
N ALA A 128 -4.75 -2.01 14.43
CA ALA A 128 -4.33 -1.24 15.59
C ALA A 128 -3.82 0.17 15.24
N THR A 129 -3.17 0.38 14.09
CA THR A 129 -2.52 1.66 13.72
C THR A 129 -3.38 2.58 12.86
N SER A 130 -4.69 2.68 13.11
CA SER A 130 -5.57 3.57 12.33
C SER A 130 -5.42 3.47 10.80
N LEU A 131 -4.96 2.31 10.31
CA LEU A 131 -5.14 1.83 8.95
C LEU A 131 -6.38 0.92 8.98
N PRO A 132 -7.58 1.45 9.27
CA PRO A 132 -8.71 0.57 9.42
C PRO A 132 -8.88 -0.15 8.09
N VAL A 133 -9.09 -1.45 8.17
CA VAL A 133 -9.59 -2.28 7.06
C VAL A 133 -10.87 -1.66 6.47
N SER A 134 -11.52 -0.76 7.21
CA SER A 134 -12.67 0.06 6.81
C SER A 134 -12.35 1.50 6.35
N SER A 135 -11.09 1.94 6.19
CA SER A 135 -10.73 3.21 5.49
C SER A 135 -10.63 3.06 3.97
N LEU A 136 -10.87 1.84 3.48
CA LEU A 136 -11.34 1.58 2.13
C LEU A 136 -12.82 2.04 1.97
N THR A 137 -13.12 3.27 2.37
CA THR A 137 -14.43 3.89 2.16
C THR A 137 -14.43 4.59 0.81
N LEU A 138 -15.16 3.99 -0.12
CA LEU A 138 -15.90 4.56 -1.25
C LEU A 138 -15.57 6.03 -1.55
N SER A 139 -14.66 6.25 -2.50
CA SER A 139 -14.93 7.25 -3.53
C SER A 139 -15.06 6.49 -4.84
N GLU A 140 -16.28 6.46 -5.36
CA GLU A 140 -16.45 6.42 -6.82
C GLU A 140 -15.78 7.65 -7.46
#